data_AF-A0A0C9VRC8-F1
#
_entry.id   AF-A0A0C9VRC8-F1
#
_cell.length_a   1.000
_cell.length_b   1.000
_cell.length_c   1.000
_cell.angle_alpha   90.00
_cell.angle_beta   90.00
_cell.angle_gamma   90.00
#
_symmetry.space_group_name_H-M   'P 1'
#
loop_
_entity.id
_entity.type
_entity.pdbx_description
1 polymer ?
#
loop_
_entity_poly.entity_id
_entity_poly.type
_entity_poly.pdbx_seq_one_letter_code
_entity_poly.pdbx_strand_id
1 'polypeptide(L)'
;MANWIGRIKEFAYRLEQINVKLSEEDKILGLTAGLDETYEAFLISIDALPEKLCMFEHAQDRLLNEEVRRSNNQEEQKIKTEALALVAREKPVCDCWNCGKPGHIKAHCKAPPKSEDSKKSESNNHQANLVYSVSHLRELPEVESGREIGEVL
;
A
#
# COMPACT_ATOMS: atom_id res chain seq x y z
N MET A 1 20.71 2.19 -2.56
CA MET A 1 21.01 1.00 -3.40
C MET A 1 22.36 0.95 -4.13
N ALA A 2 22.94 2.06 -4.64
CA ALA A 2 24.17 2.01 -5.46
C ALA A 2 25.38 1.29 -4.82
N ASN A 3 25.58 1.45 -3.50
CA ASN A 3 26.67 0.76 -2.78
C ASN A 3 26.51 -0.77 -2.76
N TRP A 4 25.27 -1.27 -2.68
CA TRP A 4 24.99 -2.71 -2.73
C TRP A 4 25.34 -3.28 -4.10
N ILE A 5 24.87 -2.62 -5.18
CA ILE A 5 25.20 -2.99 -6.57
C ILE A 5 26.71 -3.05 -6.77
N GLY A 6 27.44 -2.06 -6.25
CA GLY A 6 28.91 -2.04 -6.30
C GLY A 6 29.57 -3.25 -5.63
N ARG A 7 29.04 -3.70 -4.48
CA ARG A 7 29.55 -4.90 -3.79
C ARG A 7 29.30 -6.17 -4.59
N ILE A 8 28.13 -6.31 -5.22
CA ILE A 8 27.82 -7.47 -6.07
C ILE A 8 28.73 -7.52 -7.29
N LYS A 9 28.97 -6.37 -7.93
CA LYS A 9 29.94 -6.26 -9.04
C LYS A 9 31.34 -6.67 -8.61
N GLU A 10 31.79 -6.21 -7.45
CA GLU A 10 33.10 -6.56 -6.91
C GLU A 10 33.21 -8.06 -6.63
N PHE A 11 32.17 -8.67 -6.04
CA PHE A 11 32.15 -10.12 -5.84
C PHE A 11 32.17 -10.90 -7.15
N ALA A 12 31.38 -10.48 -8.14
CA ALA A 12 31.38 -11.12 -9.45
C ALA A 12 32.75 -11.05 -10.12
N TYR A 13 33.38 -9.87 -10.08
CA TYR A 13 34.72 -9.66 -10.64
C TYR A 13 35.77 -10.55 -9.98
N ARG A 14 35.78 -10.61 -8.63
CA ARG A 14 36.75 -11.44 -7.88
C ARG A 14 36.59 -12.93 -8.17
N LEU A 15 35.37 -13.42 -8.38
CA LEU A 15 35.12 -14.81 -8.75
C LEU A 15 35.61 -15.11 -10.18
N GLU A 16 35.41 -14.19 -11.11
CA GLU A 16 35.94 -14.30 -12.47
C GLU A 16 37.48 -14.33 -12.49
N GLN A 17 38.16 -13.60 -11.59
CA GLN A 17 39.63 -13.68 -11.45
C GLN A 17 40.14 -15.07 -11.03
N ILE A 18 39.31 -15.86 -10.35
CA ILE A 18 39.62 -17.24 -9.95
C ILE A 18 39.13 -18.23 -11.05
N ASN A 19 38.80 -17.71 -12.23
CA ASN A 19 38.31 -18.46 -13.39
C ASN A 19 36.95 -19.14 -13.16
N VAL A 20 36.16 -18.64 -12.21
CA VAL A 20 34.76 -19.02 -12.01
C VAL A 20 33.89 -18.08 -12.85
N LYS A 21 33.31 -18.59 -13.93
CA LYS A 21 32.36 -17.83 -14.75
C LYS A 21 30.99 -17.83 -14.07
N LEU A 22 30.47 -16.65 -13.79
CA LEU A 22 29.10 -16.46 -13.32
C LEU A 22 28.17 -16.23 -14.51
N SER A 23 27.04 -16.92 -14.54
CA SER A 23 25.99 -16.60 -15.50
C SER A 23 25.36 -15.24 -15.17
N GLU A 24 24.65 -14.65 -16.12
CA GLU A 24 23.88 -13.43 -15.87
C GLU A 24 22.78 -13.68 -14.82
N GLU A 25 22.17 -14.87 -14.84
CA GLU A 25 21.18 -15.29 -13.84
C GLU A 25 21.79 -15.36 -12.43
N ASP A 26 23.01 -15.89 -12.28
CA ASP A 26 23.69 -15.96 -10.99
C ASP A 26 23.97 -14.56 -10.43
N LYS A 27 24.34 -13.61 -11.30
CA LYS A 27 24.56 -12.22 -10.91
C LYS A 27 23.26 -11.53 -10.50
N ILE A 28 22.16 -11.81 -11.21
CA ILE A 28 20.83 -11.29 -10.89
C ILE A 28 20.34 -11.90 -9.58
N LEU A 29 20.52 -13.20 -9.37
CA LEU A 29 20.19 -13.88 -8.13
C LEU A 29 20.98 -13.29 -6.96
N GLY A 30 22.29 -13.05 -7.14
CA GLY A 30 23.12 -12.39 -6.13
C GLY A 30 22.66 -10.97 -5.82
N LEU A 31 22.12 -10.25 -6.82
CA LEU A 31 21.58 -8.91 -6.65
C LEU A 31 20.25 -8.93 -5.87
N THR A 32 19.35 -9.86 -6.19
CA THR A 32 17.99 -9.95 -5.65
C THR A 32 17.93 -10.62 -4.28
N ALA A 33 18.81 -11.57 -4.00
CA ALA A 33 18.86 -12.29 -2.72
C ALA A 33 19.21 -11.40 -1.51
N GLY A 34 19.86 -10.25 -1.75
CA GLY A 34 20.20 -9.30 -0.69
C GLY A 34 19.17 -8.18 -0.48
N LEU A 35 18.04 -8.20 -1.20
CA LEU A 35 16.98 -7.20 -1.03
C LEU A 35 16.06 -7.61 0.13
N ASP A 36 15.53 -6.62 0.84
CA ASP A 36 14.54 -6.84 1.89
C ASP A 36 13.14 -7.10 1.30
N GLU A 37 12.25 -7.64 2.13
CA GLU A 37 10.88 -8.04 1.76
C GLU A 37 10.09 -6.92 1.07
N THR A 38 10.41 -5.66 1.37
CA THR A 38 9.69 -4.56 0.73
C THR A 38 9.86 -4.59 -0.79
N TYR A 39 10.96 -5.11 -1.34
CA TYR A 39 11.23 -5.21 -2.78
C TYR A 39 10.50 -6.36 -3.48
N GLU A 40 9.56 -7.06 -2.83
CA GLU A 40 8.81 -8.17 -3.43
C GLU A 40 8.14 -7.82 -4.76
N ALA A 41 7.47 -6.66 -4.84
CA ALA A 41 6.84 -6.20 -6.09
C ALA A 41 7.85 -5.98 -7.22
N PHE A 42 9.08 -5.58 -6.88
CA PHE A 42 10.18 -5.45 -7.83
C PHE A 42 10.69 -6.83 -8.29
N LEU A 43 10.85 -7.78 -7.37
CA LEU A 43 11.26 -9.15 -7.68
C LEU A 43 10.30 -9.81 -8.67
N ILE A 44 8.99 -9.74 -8.41
CA ILE A 44 7.95 -10.22 -9.33
C ILE A 44 8.09 -9.57 -10.70
N SER A 45 8.38 -8.28 -10.74
CA SER A 45 8.54 -7.55 -12.00
C SER A 45 9.77 -7.98 -12.79
N ILE A 46 10.83 -8.46 -12.12
CA ILE A 46 12.06 -8.98 -12.74
C ILE A 46 11.82 -10.41 -13.23
N ASP A 47 11.18 -11.26 -12.42
CA ASP A 47 10.89 -12.64 -12.78
C ASP A 47 9.93 -12.76 -13.98
N ALA A 48 9.09 -11.74 -14.20
CA ALA A 48 8.20 -11.66 -15.35
C ALA A 48 8.90 -11.27 -16.67
N LEU A 49 10.20 -10.91 -16.64
CA LEU A 49 10.90 -10.54 -17.87
C LEU A 49 11.25 -11.77 -18.72
N PRO A 50 11.19 -11.65 -20.05
CA PRO A 50 11.74 -12.66 -20.94
C PRO A 50 13.25 -12.83 -20.70
N GLU A 51 13.75 -14.06 -20.76
CA GLU A 51 15.17 -14.42 -20.54
C GLU A 51 16.15 -13.55 -21.36
N LYS A 52 15.78 -13.21 -22.61
CA LYS A 52 16.61 -12.38 -23.51
C LYS A 52 16.83 -10.94 -23.03
N LEU A 53 15.98 -10.45 -22.13
CA LEU A 53 16.07 -9.10 -21.54
C LEU A 53 16.50 -9.15 -20.06
N CYS A 54 16.57 -10.35 -19.47
CA CYS A 54 16.98 -10.58 -18.10
C CYS A 54 18.52 -10.57 -18.01
N MET A 55 19.11 -9.43 -18.38
CA MET A 55 20.54 -9.17 -18.29
C MET A 55 20.86 -8.44 -16.99
N PHE A 56 22.07 -8.65 -16.45
CA PHE A 56 22.45 -8.04 -15.18
C PHE A 56 22.42 -6.51 -15.21
N GLU A 57 22.76 -5.88 -16.34
CA GLU A 57 22.64 -4.42 -16.51
C GLU A 57 21.19 -3.95 -16.43
N HIS A 58 20.26 -4.67 -17.06
CA HIS A 58 18.84 -4.31 -17.04
C HIS A 58 18.25 -4.39 -15.63
N ALA A 59 18.65 -5.42 -14.86
CA ALA A 59 18.25 -5.56 -13.46
C ALA A 59 18.79 -4.41 -12.59
N GLN A 60 20.02 -3.94 -12.84
CA GLN A 60 20.59 -2.78 -12.14
C GLN A 60 19.82 -1.50 -12.44
N ASP A 61 19.56 -1.22 -13.72
CA ASP A 61 18.86 -0.01 -14.13
C ASP A 61 17.45 0.03 -13.54
N ARG A 62 16.74 -1.10 -13.58
CA ARG A 62 15.43 -1.23 -12.94
C ARG A 62 15.50 -1.05 -11.42
N LEU A 63 16.51 -1.62 -10.76
CA LEU A 63 16.67 -1.49 -9.31
C LEU A 63 16.96 -0.03 -8.91
N LEU A 64 17.77 0.69 -9.68
CA LEU A 64 18.02 2.12 -9.47
C LEU A 64 16.76 2.95 -9.69
N ASN A 65 15.97 2.65 -10.72
CA ASN A 65 14.70 3.31 -10.95
C ASN A 65 13.69 3.03 -9.83
N GLU A 66 13.64 1.79 -9.33
CA GLU A 66 12.78 1.40 -8.21
C GLU A 66 13.18 2.14 -6.92
N GLU A 67 14.46 2.32 -6.65
CA GLU A 67 14.95 3.13 -5.52
C GLU A 67 14.45 4.58 -5.59
N VAL A 68 14.55 5.19 -6.77
CA VAL A 68 14.07 6.57 -6.99
C VAL A 68 12.56 6.65 -6.81
N ARG A 69 11.82 5.70 -7.38
CA ARG A 69 10.36 5.62 -7.23
C ARG A 69 9.95 5.50 -5.76
N ARG A 70 10.66 4.67 -4.98
CA ARG A 70 10.41 4.48 -3.54
C ARG A 70 10.72 5.72 -2.73
N SER A 71 11.83 6.37 -3.01
CA SER A 71 12.23 7.61 -2.33
C SER A 71 11.16 8.69 -2.53
N ASN A 72 10.66 8.85 -3.75
CA ASN A 72 9.60 9.82 -4.05
C ASN A 72 8.27 9.44 -3.38
N ASN A 73 7.89 8.15 -3.41
CA ASN A 73 6.63 7.69 -2.85
C ASN A 73 6.62 7.75 -1.31
N GLN A 74 7.77 7.51 -0.66
CA GLN A 74 7.91 7.69 0.79
C GLN A 74 7.73 9.16 1.18
N GLU A 75 8.34 10.10 0.44
CA GLU A 75 8.17 11.53 0.69
C GLU A 75 6.70 11.96 0.47
N GLU A 76 6.08 11.48 -0.60
CA GLU A 76 4.68 11.78 -0.89
C GLU A 76 3.71 11.20 0.15
N GLN A 77 3.97 9.98 0.63
CA GLN A 77 3.19 9.36 1.72
C GLN A 77 3.38 10.10 3.04
N LYS A 78 4.59 10.58 3.34
CA LYS A 78 4.86 11.39 4.53
C LYS A 78 4.10 12.72 4.48
N ILE A 79 4.12 13.42 3.34
CA ILE A 79 3.35 14.65 3.15
C ILE A 79 1.85 14.40 3.29
N LYS A 80 1.32 13.33 2.67
CA LYS A 80 -0.10 12.97 2.76
C LYS A 80 -0.53 12.64 4.20
N THR A 81 0.30 11.92 4.95
CA THR A 81 0.01 11.56 6.35
C THR A 81 0.10 12.77 7.28
N GLU A 82 1.07 13.66 7.08
CA GLU A 82 1.17 14.92 7.83
C GLU A 82 0.01 15.87 7.52
N ALA A 83 -0.36 16.03 6.25
CA ALA A 83 -1.52 16.81 5.84
C ALA A 83 -2.82 16.23 6.43
N LEU A 84 -2.99 14.91 6.40
CA LEU A 84 -4.15 14.25 7.00
C LEU A 84 -4.18 14.45 8.52
N ALA A 85 -3.05 14.41 9.21
CA ALA A 85 -2.95 14.69 10.64
C ALA A 85 -3.29 16.15 10.99
N LEU A 86 -2.95 17.11 10.10
CA LEU A 86 -3.33 18.51 10.24
C LEU A 86 -4.83 18.72 10.05
N VAL A 87 -5.45 18.06 9.07
CA VAL A 87 -6.91 18.10 8.86
C VAL A 87 -7.66 17.40 9.99
N ALA A 88 -7.15 16.28 10.50
CA ALA A 88 -7.74 15.56 11.63
C ALA A 88 -7.67 16.33 12.97
N ARG A 89 -6.81 17.36 13.05
CA ARG A 89 -6.74 18.29 14.20
C ARG A 89 -7.89 19.30 14.22
N GLU A 90 -8.65 19.45 13.14
CA GLU A 90 -9.89 20.19 13.16
C GLU A 90 -10.89 19.42 14.03
N LYS A 91 -11.02 19.85 15.30
CA LYS A 91 -11.97 19.25 16.24
C LYS A 91 -13.34 19.23 15.57
N PRO A 92 -14.03 18.07 15.52
CA PRO A 92 -15.38 18.03 15.01
C PRO A 92 -16.20 19.04 15.80
N VAL A 93 -16.78 20.01 15.11
CA VAL A 93 -17.58 21.05 15.74
C VAL A 93 -18.82 20.36 16.28
N CYS A 94 -18.81 20.04 17.57
CA CYS A 94 -19.95 19.40 18.20
C CYS A 94 -21.15 20.38 18.20
N ASP A 95 -22.30 19.86 17.75
CA ASP A 95 -23.57 20.55 17.92
C ASP A 95 -24.02 20.47 19.37
N CYS A 96 -24.54 21.58 19.89
CA CYS A 96 -25.02 21.63 21.26
C CYS A 96 -26.26 20.73 21.45
N TRP A 97 -26.20 19.76 22.37
CA TRP A 97 -27.37 18.91 22.67
C TRP A 97 -28.58 19.66 23.26
N ASN A 98 -28.41 20.90 23.74
CA ASN A 98 -29.54 21.74 24.14
C ASN A 98 -30.12 22.52 22.95
N CYS A 99 -29.35 23.38 22.28
CA CYS A 99 -29.92 24.28 21.25
C CYS A 99 -29.71 23.85 19.80
N GLY A 100 -28.93 22.79 19.55
CA GLY A 100 -28.59 22.30 18.20
C GLY A 100 -27.64 23.19 17.41
N LYS A 101 -27.13 24.28 17.99
CA LYS A 101 -26.18 25.17 17.31
C LYS A 101 -24.74 24.67 17.52
N PRO A 102 -23.87 24.74 16.49
CA PRO A 102 -22.46 24.36 16.60
C PRO A 102 -21.66 25.30 17.51
N GLY A 103 -20.48 24.85 17.95
CA GLY A 103 -19.46 25.68 18.60
C GLY A 103 -19.50 25.70 20.14
N HIS A 104 -20.42 24.96 20.77
CA HIS A 104 -20.43 24.76 22.22
C HIS A 104 -21.21 23.49 22.61
N ILE A 105 -20.90 22.93 23.78
CA ILE A 105 -21.63 21.79 24.37
C ILE A 105 -22.74 22.27 25.32
N LYS A 106 -23.64 21.36 25.73
CA LYS A 106 -24.76 21.65 26.66
C LYS A 106 -24.33 22.39 27.93
N ALA A 107 -23.15 22.06 28.49
CA ALA A 107 -22.61 22.69 29.70
C ALA A 107 -22.32 24.20 29.55
N HIS A 108 -22.03 24.68 28.34
CA HIS A 108 -21.74 26.08 28.03
C HIS A 108 -22.86 26.76 27.23
N CYS A 109 -24.05 26.16 27.18
CA CYS A 109 -25.18 26.70 26.46
C CYS A 109 -25.86 27.82 27.26
N LYS A 110 -26.04 28.99 26.65
CA LYS A 110 -26.77 30.13 27.25
C LYS A 110 -28.29 30.09 27.02
N ALA A 111 -28.76 29.16 26.20
CA ALA A 111 -30.19 28.99 25.95
C ALA A 111 -30.86 28.28 27.13
N PRO A 112 -32.14 28.59 27.44
CA PRO A 112 -32.88 27.84 28.45
C PRO A 112 -32.93 26.34 28.09
N PRO A 113 -33.02 25.44 29.09
CA PRO A 113 -33.14 24.01 28.84
C PRO A 113 -34.43 23.74 28.06
N LYS A 114 -34.36 22.87 27.03
CA LYS A 114 -35.54 22.40 26.30
C LYS A 114 -36.57 21.82 27.27
N SER A 115 -37.75 22.43 27.36
CA SER A 115 -38.95 21.81 27.95
C SER A 115 -39.47 20.72 27.01
N GLU A 116 -40.06 19.66 27.57
CA GLU A 116 -40.40 18.43 26.84
C GLU A 116 -41.50 18.56 25.76
N ASP A 117 -42.03 19.76 25.52
CA ASP A 117 -43.25 19.99 24.71
C ASP A 117 -43.04 20.51 23.28
N SER A 118 -41.93 20.20 22.62
CA SER A 118 -41.77 20.59 21.20
C SER A 118 -41.01 19.55 20.37
N LYS A 119 -41.67 18.41 20.11
CA LYS A 119 -41.33 17.54 18.99
C LYS A 119 -41.78 18.20 17.68
N LYS A 120 -40.86 18.93 17.03
CA LYS A 120 -40.82 19.02 15.56
C LYS A 120 -39.42 18.62 15.14
N SER A 121 -39.24 17.31 14.95
CA SER A 121 -38.09 16.74 14.27
C SER A 121 -38.37 16.76 12.77
N GLU A 122 -37.76 17.68 12.04
CA GLU A 122 -37.46 17.44 10.63
C GLU A 122 -36.31 16.43 10.59
N SER A 123 -36.65 15.16 10.36
CA SER A 123 -35.70 14.10 10.07
C SER A 123 -35.10 14.34 8.69
N ASN A 124 -33.96 15.00 8.61
CA ASN A 124 -33.05 14.81 7.47
C ASN A 124 -32.15 13.62 7.80
N ASN A 125 -32.42 12.53 7.08
CA ASN A 125 -31.77 11.25 7.16
C ASN A 125 -30.33 11.39 6.61
N HIS A 126 -29.37 11.76 7.46
CA HIS A 126 -27.95 11.58 7.13
C HIS A 126 -27.58 10.14 7.43
N GLN A 127 -27.67 9.32 6.39
CA GLN A 127 -27.13 7.96 6.34
C GLN A 127 -25.64 8.02 6.70
N ALA A 128 -25.31 7.58 7.91
CA ALA A 128 -23.94 7.37 8.33
C ALA A 128 -23.35 6.23 7.50
N ASN A 129 -22.53 6.58 6.50
CA ASN A 129 -21.75 5.60 5.76
C ASN A 129 -20.55 5.20 6.63
N LEU A 130 -20.75 4.20 7.48
CA LEU A 130 -19.68 3.49 8.17
C LEU A 130 -18.99 2.60 7.12
N VAL A 131 -17.94 3.13 6.48
CA VAL A 131 -16.98 2.29 5.75
C VAL A 131 -16.21 1.51 6.81
N TYR A 132 -16.71 0.31 7.14
CA TYR A 132 -15.96 -0.65 7.91
C TYR A 132 -14.82 -1.14 7.01
N SER A 133 -13.58 -0.83 7.39
CA SER A 133 -12.39 -1.38 6.77
C SER A 133 -12.38 -2.89 6.98
N VAL A 134 -12.78 -3.66 5.98
CA VAL A 134 -12.55 -5.11 5.95
C VAL A 134 -11.13 -5.35 5.45
N SER A 135 -10.16 -5.08 6.31
CA SER A 135 -8.90 -5.80 6.30
C SER A 135 -9.13 -7.08 7.10
N HIS A 136 -8.71 -8.21 6.52
CA HIS A 136 -8.77 -9.58 7.07
C HIS A 136 -10.04 -10.39 6.76
N LEU A 137 -10.02 -11.13 5.64
CA LEU A 137 -10.14 -12.60 5.66
C LEU A 137 -9.65 -13.19 4.33
N ARG A 138 -8.60 -13.99 4.48
CA ARG A 138 -8.01 -14.93 3.54
C ARG A 138 -8.94 -16.14 3.43
N GLU A 139 -9.22 -16.64 2.22
CA GLU A 139 -9.26 -18.08 1.90
C GLU A 139 -9.42 -18.32 0.39
N LEU A 140 -8.91 -19.47 -0.04
CA LEU A 140 -8.46 -19.89 -1.37
C LEU A 140 -9.57 -20.58 -2.20
N PRO A 141 -9.33 -21.00 -3.46
CA PRO A 141 -10.36 -21.17 -4.48
C PRO A 141 -11.07 -22.53 -4.41
N GLU A 142 -12.36 -22.53 -4.74
CA GLU A 142 -13.10 -23.75 -5.03
C GLU A 142 -12.96 -24.15 -6.50
N VAL A 143 -12.37 -25.33 -6.68
CA VAL A 143 -12.35 -26.13 -7.90
C VAL A 143 -13.75 -26.73 -8.08
N GLU A 144 -14.40 -26.48 -9.22
CA GLU A 144 -15.52 -27.31 -9.66
C GLU A 144 -15.30 -27.85 -11.08
N SER A 145 -15.40 -29.17 -11.13
CA SER A 145 -15.25 -30.04 -12.28
C SER A 145 -16.48 -29.97 -13.21
N GLY A 146 -16.27 -29.63 -14.48
CA GLY A 146 -17.25 -29.84 -15.55
C GLY A 146 -16.79 -30.97 -16.48
N ARG A 147 -17.08 -32.22 -16.10
CA ARG A 147 -17.11 -33.37 -17.02
C ARG A 147 -18.47 -33.35 -17.71
N GLU A 148 -18.53 -32.97 -18.99
CA GLU A 148 -19.64 -33.37 -19.86
C GLU A 148 -19.15 -34.48 -20.80
N ILE A 149 -19.63 -35.68 -20.49
CA ILE A 149 -19.62 -36.85 -21.35
C ILE A 149 -20.82 -36.76 -22.28
N GLY A 150 -20.56 -36.70 -23.58
CA GLY A 150 -21.56 -36.83 -24.63
C GLY A 150 -21.08 -37.82 -25.70
N GLU A 151 -21.23 -39.12 -25.43
CA GLU A 151 -21.34 -40.15 -26.47
C GLU A 151 -22.77 -40.11 -27.00
N VAL A 152 -22.99 -39.96 -28.31
CA VAL A 152 -24.01 -40.69 -29.09
C VAL A 152 -23.62 -40.68 -30.58
N LEU A 153 -23.28 -41.90 -31.07
CA LEU A 153 -23.37 -42.46 -32.44
C LEU A 153 -22.59 -41.83 -33.61
#